data_AF-A0A935W8D7-F1
#
_entry.id   AF-A0A935W8D7-F1
#
_cell.length_a   1.000
_cell.length_b   1.000
_cell.length_c   1.000
_cell.angle_alpha   90.00
_cell.angle_beta   90.00
_cell.angle_gamma   90.00
#
_symmetry.space_group_name_H-M   'P 1'
#
loop_
_entity.id
_entity.type
_entity.pdbx_description
1 polymer ?
#
loop_
_entity_poly.entity_id
_entity_poly.type
_entity_poly.pdbx_seq_one_letter_code
_entity_poly.pdbx_strand_id
1 'polypeptide(L)'
;MSLNKSIVEDAALEWFGELGYAVGNGPHLAPGEPTAERVSFGEVVLVGRLREAIRRLNSASPEEAREEALRKVLRAGTPSLTQTNRAFVFGHLRCAPVHRMLRGGILPFQPDILT
;
A
#
# COMPACT_ATOMS: atom_id res chain seq x y z
N MET A 1 20.42 -24.59 -22.78
CA MET A 1 19.18 -23.80 -22.61
C MET A 1 19.59 -22.45 -22.03
N SER A 2 19.28 -21.33 -22.70
CA SER A 2 19.68 -20.00 -22.21
C SER A 2 18.59 -19.46 -21.28
N LEU A 3 18.96 -19.01 -20.09
CA LEU A 3 18.07 -18.26 -19.19
C LEU A 3 17.84 -16.85 -19.78
N ASN A 4 16.59 -16.39 -19.77
CA ASN A 4 16.21 -15.04 -20.19
C ASN A 4 15.15 -14.47 -19.23
N LYS A 5 14.80 -13.19 -19.40
CA LYS A 5 13.84 -12.50 -18.53
C LYS A 5 12.47 -13.20 -18.51
N SER A 6 11.98 -13.63 -19.68
CA SER A 6 10.67 -14.28 -19.81
C SER A 6 10.58 -15.56 -18.99
N ILE A 7 11.63 -16.40 -19.00
CA ILE A 7 11.67 -17.64 -18.20
C ILE A 7 11.52 -17.35 -16.70
N VAL A 8 12.22 -16.33 -16.20
CA VAL A 8 12.16 -15.95 -14.77
C VAL A 8 10.83 -15.30 -14.43
N GLU A 9 10.27 -14.49 -15.33
CA GLU A 9 8.98 -13.84 -15.18
C GLU A 9 7.83 -14.87 -15.14
N ASP A 10 7.81 -15.82 -16.06
CA ASP A 10 6.79 -16.88 -16.13
C ASP A 10 6.81 -17.75 -14.86
N ALA A 11 8.01 -18.15 -14.40
CA ALA A 11 8.14 -18.92 -13.16
C ALA A 11 7.64 -18.13 -11.93
N ALA A 12 7.94 -16.83 -11.85
CA ALA A 12 7.45 -16.00 -10.76
C ALA A 12 5.92 -15.85 -10.79
N LEU A 13 5.32 -15.66 -11.97
CA LEU A 13 3.87 -15.57 -12.13
C LEU A 13 3.18 -16.87 -11.72
N GLU A 14 3.75 -18.02 -12.07
CA GLU A 14 3.26 -19.34 -11.67
C GLU A 14 3.25 -19.47 -10.14
N TRP A 15 4.38 -19.21 -9.48
CA TRP A 15 4.48 -19.30 -8.02
C TRP A 15 3.54 -18.35 -7.29
N PHE A 16 3.40 -17.11 -7.77
CA PHE A 16 2.43 -16.17 -7.19
C PHE A 16 0.99 -16.63 -7.43
N GLY A 17 0.69 -17.22 -8.58
CA GLY A 17 -0.61 -17.83 -8.87
C GLY A 17 -0.95 -18.96 -7.91
N GLU A 18 0.00 -19.85 -7.62
CA GLU A 18 -0.15 -20.95 -6.65
C GLU A 18 -0.42 -20.44 -5.22
N LEU A 19 0.14 -19.29 -4.86
CA LEU A 19 -0.10 -18.61 -3.58
C LEU A 19 -1.44 -17.83 -3.54
N GLY A 20 -2.22 -17.85 -4.63
CA GLY A 20 -3.51 -17.18 -4.74
C GLY A 20 -3.45 -15.70 -5.10
N TYR A 21 -2.31 -15.21 -5.60
CA TYR A 21 -2.21 -13.85 -6.12
C TYR A 21 -2.84 -13.78 -7.52
N ALA A 22 -3.67 -12.76 -7.73
CA ALA A 22 -4.19 -12.45 -9.05
C ALA A 22 -3.08 -11.86 -9.94
N VAL A 23 -2.89 -12.44 -11.12
CA VAL A 23 -2.00 -11.91 -12.15
C VAL A 23 -2.75 -10.85 -12.97
N GLY A 24 -2.15 -9.68 -13.12
CA GLY A 24 -2.71 -8.57 -13.90
C GLY A 24 -1.74 -8.10 -14.98
N ASN A 25 -2.27 -7.83 -16.18
CA ASN A 25 -1.49 -7.25 -17.27
C ASN A 25 -1.39 -5.73 -17.13
N GLY A 26 -0.17 -5.20 -17.01
CA GLY A 26 0.09 -3.77 -16.89
C GLY A 26 -0.59 -2.90 -17.95
N PRO A 27 -0.59 -3.29 -19.25
CA PRO A 27 -1.28 -2.54 -20.30
C PRO A 27 -2.78 -2.37 -20.04
N HIS A 28 -3.48 -3.36 -19.50
CA HIS A 28 -4.92 -3.25 -19.22
C HIS A 28 -5.24 -2.24 -18.12
N LEU A 29 -4.27 -1.93 -17.26
CA LEU A 29 -4.40 -0.97 -16.17
C LEU A 29 -3.95 0.44 -16.58
N ALA A 30 -3.45 0.61 -17.82
CA ALA A 30 -2.88 1.86 -18.30
C ALA A 30 -3.95 2.96 -18.47
N PRO A 31 -3.55 4.24 -18.45
CA PRO A 31 -4.47 5.34 -18.68
C PRO A 31 -5.10 5.26 -20.07
N GLY A 32 -6.43 5.47 -20.14
CA GLY A 32 -7.18 5.46 -21.40
C GLY A 32 -7.76 4.10 -21.80
N GLU A 33 -7.45 3.04 -21.07
CA GLU A 33 -8.02 1.71 -21.31
C GLU A 33 -9.37 1.53 -20.61
N PRO A 34 -10.22 0.59 -21.08
CA PRO A 34 -11.53 0.31 -20.47
C PRO A 34 -11.46 -0.11 -18.99
N THR A 35 -10.37 -0.79 -18.61
CA THR A 35 -10.09 -1.23 -17.24
C THR A 35 -8.97 -0.40 -16.57
N ALA A 36 -8.77 0.83 -17.04
CA ALA A 36 -7.75 1.73 -16.51
C ALA A 36 -7.90 1.92 -15.00
N GLU A 37 -6.88 1.53 -14.26
CA GLU A 37 -6.76 1.84 -12.83
C GLU A 37 -5.78 2.98 -12.58
N ARG A 38 -4.93 3.28 -13.57
CA ARG A 38 -3.95 4.37 -13.55
C ARG A 38 -4.51 5.59 -14.28
N VAL A 39 -4.36 6.74 -13.67
CA VAL A 39 -4.63 8.05 -14.28
C VAL A 39 -3.44 8.51 -15.11
N SER A 40 -2.21 8.12 -14.75
CA SER A 40 -1.01 8.40 -15.53
C SER A 40 0.00 7.24 -15.46
N PHE A 41 0.90 7.16 -16.45
CA PHE A 41 2.00 6.19 -16.43
C PHE A 41 2.99 6.41 -15.27
N GLY A 42 3.01 7.61 -14.67
CA GLY A 42 3.85 7.94 -13.53
C GLY A 42 3.31 7.45 -12.19
N GLU A 43 2.07 6.95 -12.13
CA GLU A 43 1.51 6.43 -10.88
C GLU A 43 2.16 5.12 -10.48
N VAL A 44 2.77 5.09 -9.30
CA VAL A 44 3.36 3.86 -8.74
C VAL A 44 2.40 3.11 -7.82
N VAL A 45 1.31 3.76 -7.41
CA VAL A 45 0.28 3.19 -6.53
C VAL A 45 -1.05 3.13 -7.26
N LEU A 46 -1.72 1.98 -7.23
CA LEU A 46 -3.11 1.84 -7.68
C LEU A 46 -4.05 2.32 -6.56
N VAL A 47 -4.39 3.61 -6.58
CA VAL A 47 -5.10 4.29 -5.48
C VAL A 47 -6.44 3.63 -5.16
N GLY A 48 -7.19 3.20 -6.18
CA GLY A 48 -8.48 2.51 -5.98
C GLY A 48 -8.33 1.21 -5.18
N ARG A 49 -7.40 0.34 -5.58
CA ARG A 49 -7.10 -0.90 -4.85
C ARG A 49 -6.59 -0.64 -3.45
N LEU A 50 -5.75 0.38 -3.26
CA LEU A 50 -5.24 0.76 -1.95
C LEU A 50 -6.38 1.21 -1.02
N ARG A 51 -7.30 2.04 -1.50
CA ARG A 51 -8.47 2.48 -0.74
C ARG A 51 -9.31 1.29 -0.29
N GLU A 52 -9.64 0.37 -1.20
CA GLU A 52 -10.41 -0.84 -0.86
C GLU A 52 -9.67 -1.76 0.12
N ALA A 53 -8.35 -1.89 -0.02
CA ALA A 53 -7.53 -2.61 0.95
C ALA A 53 -7.57 -1.97 2.35
N ILE A 54 -7.45 -0.64 2.44
CA ILE A 54 -7.54 0.09 3.72
C ILE A 54 -8.92 -0.12 4.36
N ARG A 55 -10.01 -0.04 3.58
CA ARG A 55 -11.38 -0.27 4.05
C ARG A 55 -11.57 -1.70 4.56
N ARG A 56 -11.08 -2.70 3.81
CA ARG A 56 -11.16 -4.11 4.20
C ARG A 56 -10.37 -4.43 5.47
N LEU A 57 -9.15 -3.89 5.59
CA LEU A 57 -8.28 -4.14 6.75
C LEU A 57 -8.73 -3.38 8.00
N ASN A 58 -9.36 -2.22 7.83
CA ASN A 58 -9.74 -1.32 8.93
C ASN A 58 -11.25 -1.08 9.00
N SER A 59 -12.04 -2.15 8.87
CA SER A 59 -13.51 -2.10 8.82
C SER A 59 -14.17 -1.54 10.08
N ALA A 60 -13.50 -1.57 11.23
CA ALA A 60 -13.98 -0.99 12.48
C ALA A 60 -13.73 0.53 12.62
N SER A 61 -12.84 1.09 11.79
CA SER A 61 -12.46 2.50 11.87
C SER A 61 -13.43 3.40 11.10
N PRO A 62 -13.67 4.65 11.54
CA PRO A 62 -14.48 5.62 10.79
C PRO A 62 -13.92 5.89 9.38
N GLU A 63 -14.79 6.27 8.45
CA GLU A 63 -14.39 6.53 7.06
C GLU A 63 -13.39 7.69 6.95
N GLU A 64 -13.54 8.72 7.78
CA GLU A 64 -12.63 9.86 7.85
C GLU A 64 -11.21 9.42 8.22
N ALA A 65 -11.08 8.46 9.15
CA ALA A 65 -9.79 7.93 9.56
C ALA A 65 -9.13 7.10 8.45
N ARG A 66 -9.92 6.41 7.62
CA ARG A 66 -9.44 5.62 6.48
C ARG A 66 -8.95 6.50 5.34
N GLU A 67 -9.70 7.55 5.00
CA GLU A 67 -9.30 8.51 3.97
C GLU A 67 -8.05 9.31 4.42
N GLU A 68 -7.96 9.65 5.70
CA GLU A 68 -6.76 10.27 6.25
C GLU A 68 -5.54 9.33 6.20
N ALA A 69 -5.73 8.03 6.45
CA ALA A 69 -4.67 7.03 6.29
C ALA A 69 -4.22 6.91 4.83
N LEU A 70 -5.17 6.84 3.88
CA LEU A 70 -4.88 6.84 2.45
C LEU A 70 -4.03 8.05 2.04
N ARG A 71 -4.45 9.25 2.48
CA ARG A 71 -3.73 10.49 2.19
C ARG A 71 -2.31 10.50 2.75
N LYS A 72 -2.08 9.90 3.92
CA LYS A 72 -0.75 9.77 4.53
C LYS A 72 0.13 8.77 3.77
N VAL A 73 -0.42 7.63 3.34
CA VAL A 73 0.31 6.64 2.53
C VAL A 73 0.82 7.25 1.22
N LEU A 74 -0.02 8.05 0.55
CA LEU A 74 0.33 8.65 -0.74
C LEU A 74 1.35 9.80 -0.62
N ARG A 75 1.61 10.31 0.58
CA ARG A 75 2.61 11.34 0.81
C ARG A 75 3.89 10.70 1.35
N ALA A 76 4.99 10.84 0.61
CA ALA A 76 6.31 10.54 1.14
C ALA A 76 6.64 11.56 2.25
N GLY A 77 6.39 11.19 3.51
CA GLY A 77 6.52 12.09 4.65
C GLY A 77 7.97 12.36 5.07
N THR A 78 8.92 11.54 4.59
CA THR A 78 10.35 11.69 4.93
C THR A 78 11.24 11.33 3.73
N PRO A 79 12.44 11.92 3.62
CA PRO A 79 13.42 11.51 2.60
C PRO A 79 14.03 10.13 2.89
N SER A 80 13.80 9.56 4.08
CA SER A 80 14.31 8.25 4.46
C SER A 80 13.32 7.15 4.05
N LEU A 81 13.75 6.27 3.13
CA LEU A 81 12.96 5.11 2.71
C LEU A 81 12.66 4.17 3.90
N THR A 82 13.62 4.00 4.81
CA THR A 82 13.45 3.15 6.00
C THR A 82 12.40 3.70 6.96
N GLN A 83 12.42 5.01 7.24
CA GLN A 83 11.40 5.64 8.08
C GLN A 83 10.02 5.61 7.41
N THR A 84 9.97 5.86 6.11
CA THR A 84 8.72 5.80 5.32
C THR A 84 8.13 4.40 5.33
N ASN A 85 8.94 3.36 5.15
CA ASN A 85 8.50 1.96 5.23
C ASN A 85 7.96 1.61 6.63
N ARG A 86 8.67 2.01 7.70
CA ARG A 86 8.18 1.78 9.08
C ARG A 86 6.85 2.50 9.32
N ALA A 87 6.73 3.75 8.91
CA ALA A 87 5.49 4.52 9.04
C ALA A 87 4.33 3.86 8.28
N PHE A 88 4.58 3.33 7.08
CA PHE A 88 3.59 2.59 6.30
C PHE A 88 3.10 1.33 7.02
N VAL A 89 4.02 0.46 7.48
CA VAL A 89 3.68 -0.81 8.12
C VAL A 89 2.99 -0.62 9.47
N PHE A 90 3.58 0.17 10.36
CA PHE A 90 3.07 0.32 11.73
C PHE A 90 1.95 1.35 11.82
N GLY A 91 2.05 2.45 11.08
CA GLY A 91 1.13 3.57 11.18
C GLY A 91 -0.11 3.46 10.31
N HIS A 92 -0.08 2.76 9.17
CA HIS A 92 -1.17 2.80 8.18
C HIS A 92 -1.81 1.44 7.93
N LEU A 93 -1.03 0.35 7.94
CA LEU A 93 -1.57 -1.00 7.78
C LEU A 93 -2.06 -1.64 9.09
N ARG A 94 -1.42 -1.34 10.23
CA ARG A 94 -1.69 -1.98 11.53
C ARG A 94 -2.49 -1.13 12.53
N CYS A 95 -3.21 -0.10 12.06
CA CYS A 95 -4.14 0.67 12.89
C CYS A 95 -3.54 1.39 14.11
N ALA A 96 -2.24 1.69 14.16
CA ALA A 96 -1.63 2.34 15.33
C ALA A 96 -2.10 3.79 15.67
N PRO A 97 -2.75 4.59 14.79
CA PRO A 97 -3.18 5.93 15.17
C PRO A 97 -4.69 6.10 15.39
N VAL A 98 -5.54 5.08 15.20
CA VAL A 98 -7.00 5.25 15.46
C VAL A 98 -7.27 5.31 16.97
N HIS A 99 -6.44 4.64 17.78
CA HIS A 99 -6.54 4.70 19.24
C HIS A 99 -5.99 6.01 19.85
N ARG A 100 -5.28 6.84 19.06
CA ARG A 100 -4.64 8.08 19.52
C ARG A 100 -5.54 9.31 19.35
N MET A 101 -6.59 9.22 18.53
CA MET A 101 -7.53 10.34 18.32
C MET A 101 -8.59 10.49 19.42
N LEU A 102 -8.77 9.51 20.30
CA LEU A 102 -9.80 9.53 21.35
C LEU A 102 -9.36 10.11 22.71
N ARG A 103 -8.11 10.55 22.87
CA ARG A 103 -7.65 11.27 24.07
C ARG A 103 -6.75 12.42 23.65
N GLY A 104 -7.26 13.65 23.76
CA GLY A 104 -6.66 14.88 23.22
C GLY A 104 -5.26 15.20 23.75
N GLY A 105 -4.24 14.63 23.12
CA GLY A 105 -2.85 14.95 23.37
C GLY A 105 -1.97 14.42 22.25
N ILE A 106 -1.35 15.32 21.49
CA ILE A 106 -0.26 14.99 20.57
C ILE A 106 0.94 14.63 21.45
N LEU A 107 1.05 13.37 21.86
CA LEU A 107 2.29 12.90 22.48
C LEU A 107 3.32 12.65 21.36
N PRO A 108 4.55 13.17 21.50
CA PRO A 108 5.62 12.92 20.54
C PRO A 108 5.94 11.43 20.49
N PHE A 109 6.19 10.96 19.27
CA PHE A 109 6.64 9.61 18.95
C PHE A 109 7.91 9.27 19.76
N GLN A 110 7.79 8.36 20.74
CA GLN A 110 8.93 7.79 21.45
C GLN A 110 9.40 6.55 20.67
N PRO A 111 10.66 6.50 20.20
CA PRO A 111 11.17 5.39 19.38
C PRO A 111 11.52 4.12 20.17
N ASP A 112 11.27 4.08 21.49
CA ASP A 112 11.87 3.08 22.38
C ASP A 112 10.92 1.91 22.67
N ILE A 113 10.57 1.13 21.64
CA ILE A 113 10.11 -0.25 21.84
C ILE A 113 10.67 -1.12 20.73
N LEU A 114 11.97 -1.45 20.81
CA LEU A 114 12.58 -2.69 20.33
C LEU A 114 13.93 -2.87 21.05
N THR A 115 13.90 -3.44 22.25
CA THR A 115 14.97 -4.35 22.69
C THR A 115 14.44 -5.76 22.58
#